data_AF-A0A5C8BFV8-F1
#
_entry.id   AF-A0A5C8BFV8-F1
#
_cell.length_a   1.000
_cell.length_b   1.000
_cell.length_c   1.000
_cell.angle_alpha   90.00
_cell.angle_beta   90.00
_cell.angle_gamma   90.00
#
_symmetry.space_group_name_H-M   'P 1'
#
loop_
_entity.id
_entity.type
_entity.pdbx_description
1 polymer ?
#
loop_
_entity_poly.entity_id
_entity_poly.type
_entity_poly.pdbx_seq_one_letter_code
_entity_poly.pdbx_strand_id
1 'polypeptide(L)'
;MDTAFILLSAFVLSFVALLVFIWSQSHGLFDRRASGAEIIFASGEIGQVEEPAASLQQQGQLQSAMNAVKAPPASQADAQALRDRAQADASTAPLVLFLFCCAVVWLLVASAAGLTASVKLHEPDWLTQQAWLTFGRIRTLHLNAVAYGWAPMAGLGIAMFVIPRLLNRPLMGARYALVGAMLWNAALIAGLGSVAVGISDGMEWLEIPWQIDMLFAAGGALMAMPLIYTLVNRRVAHLYVSVWYMACALFWLPVLFIVAKIPGLHQGVQQAAVNWWFGHNVLGLFYTPLALASVY
;
A
#
# COMPACT_ATOMS: atom_id res chain seq x y z
N MET A 1 13.64 8.78 -33.27
CA MET A 1 14.62 9.11 -32.21
C MET A 1 15.52 7.90 -32.04
N ASP A 2 16.83 8.09 -31.99
CA ASP A 2 17.79 7.00 -31.85
C ASP A 2 17.66 6.37 -30.44
N THR A 3 17.46 5.06 -30.37
CA THR A 3 17.31 4.30 -29.12
C THR A 3 18.54 4.49 -28.22
N ALA A 4 19.73 4.61 -28.83
CA ALA A 4 20.97 4.87 -28.11
C ALA A 4 20.95 6.24 -27.41
N PHE A 5 20.39 7.25 -28.08
CA PHE A 5 20.26 8.59 -27.51
C PHE A 5 19.28 8.62 -26.33
N ILE A 6 18.16 7.90 -26.42
CA ILE A 6 17.18 7.80 -25.32
C ILE A 6 17.80 7.07 -24.11
N LEU A 7 18.52 5.97 -24.34
CA LEU A 7 19.18 5.22 -23.27
C LEU A 7 20.30 6.04 -22.61
N LEU A 8 21.13 6.71 -23.41
CA LEU A 8 22.21 7.54 -22.89
C LEU A 8 21.68 8.73 -22.09
N SER A 9 20.64 9.40 -22.59
CA SER A 9 20.03 10.53 -21.89
C SER A 9 19.36 10.10 -20.57
N ALA A 10 18.66 8.96 -20.55
CA ALA A 10 18.11 8.40 -19.32
C ALA A 10 19.23 8.05 -18.31
N PHE A 11 20.31 7.41 -18.76
CA PHE A 11 21.46 7.08 -17.91
C PHE A 11 22.11 8.33 -17.32
N VAL A 12 22.40 9.33 -18.14
CA VAL A 12 23.01 10.59 -17.68
C VAL A 12 22.10 11.31 -16.69
N LEU A 13 20.80 11.37 -16.96
CA LEU A 13 19.84 12.00 -16.05
C LEU A 13 19.80 11.28 -14.69
N SER A 14 19.72 9.94 -14.69
CA SER A 14 19.73 9.15 -13.45
C SER A 14 21.05 9.29 -12.68
N PHE A 15 22.19 9.31 -13.38
CA PHE A 15 23.49 9.48 -12.76
C PHE A 15 23.67 10.86 -12.13
N VAL A 16 23.25 11.93 -12.83
CA VAL A 16 23.25 13.30 -12.30
C VAL A 16 22.30 13.41 -11.10
N ALA A 17 21.09 12.86 -11.19
CA ALA A 17 20.14 12.85 -10.08
C ALA A 17 20.72 12.14 -8.84
N LEU A 18 21.40 11.00 -9.04
CA LEU A 18 22.09 10.29 -7.96
C LEU A 18 23.22 11.12 -7.34
N LEU A 19 24.06 11.75 -8.17
CA LEU A 19 25.15 12.61 -7.66
C LEU A 19 24.61 13.82 -6.90
N VAL A 20 23.55 14.45 -7.39
CA VAL A 20 22.86 15.55 -6.70
C VAL A 20 22.27 15.08 -5.37
N PHE A 21 21.66 13.89 -5.35
CA PHE A 21 21.16 13.29 -4.11
C PHE A 21 22.27 13.01 -3.10
N ILE A 22 23.38 12.39 -3.51
CA ILE A 22 24.54 12.12 -2.64
C ILE A 22 25.19 13.42 -2.16
N TRP A 23 25.33 14.41 -3.05
CA TRP A 23 25.84 15.73 -2.69
C TRP A 23 24.92 16.43 -1.67
N SER A 24 23.61 16.38 -1.90
CA SER A 24 22.60 16.94 -0.99
C SER A 24 22.65 16.30 0.40
N GLN A 25 22.86 14.98 0.48
CA GLN A 25 23.00 14.27 1.75
C GLN A 25 24.33 14.58 2.44
N SER A 26 25.43 14.69 1.69
CA SER A 26 26.76 14.98 2.26
C SER A 26 26.93 16.42 2.74
N HIS A 27 26.18 17.37 2.18
CA HIS A 27 26.26 18.79 2.56
C HIS A 27 25.24 19.21 3.64
N GLY A 28 24.49 18.25 4.22
CA GLY A 28 23.68 18.50 5.41
C GLY A 28 22.56 19.52 5.22
N LEU A 29 21.92 19.54 4.04
CA LEU A 29 20.78 20.41 3.74
C LEU A 29 19.52 20.10 4.59
N PHE A 30 19.53 18.97 5.31
CA PHE A 30 18.56 18.65 6.35
C PHE A 30 19.27 18.57 7.70
N ASP A 31 18.65 19.22 8.68
CA ASP A 31 19.12 19.42 10.05
C ASP A 31 19.97 18.25 10.59
N ARG A 32 21.15 18.53 11.15
CA ARG A 32 22.04 17.50 11.73
C ARG A 32 21.47 16.88 13.01
N ARG A 33 20.34 17.39 13.49
CA ARG A 33 19.61 16.86 14.65
C ARG A 33 18.66 15.76 14.17
N ALA A 34 18.73 14.59 14.80
CA ALA A 34 17.74 13.52 14.65
C ALA A 34 16.36 13.86 15.27
N SER A 35 16.04 15.15 15.42
CA SER A 35 14.77 15.62 16.00
C SER A 35 13.56 15.09 15.23
N GLY A 36 13.73 14.77 13.94
CA GLY A 36 12.73 14.09 13.11
C GLY A 36 12.34 12.69 13.59
N ALA A 37 13.26 11.96 14.26
CA ALA A 37 13.01 10.63 14.81
C ALA A 37 12.33 10.70 16.20
N GLU A 38 12.46 11.81 16.91
CA GLU A 38 11.83 12.04 18.22
C GLU A 38 10.34 12.39 18.11
N ILE A 39 9.81 12.64 16.90
CA ILE A 39 8.41 13.06 16.66
C ILE A 39 7.41 11.92 16.87
N ILE A 40 7.85 10.66 16.89
CA ILE A 40 6.95 9.52 17.09
C ILE A 40 6.32 9.58 18.48
N PHE A 41 7.07 10.03 19.49
CA PHE A 41 6.64 10.09 20.87
C PHE A 41 6.51 11.54 21.36
N ALA A 42 5.39 11.88 22.00
CA ALA A 42 5.26 13.16 22.69
C ALA A 42 6.25 13.22 23.87
N SER A 43 6.66 14.43 24.25
CA SER A 43 7.61 14.70 25.33
C SER A 43 7.08 14.28 26.71
N GLY A 44 7.18 13.00 27.04
CA GLY A 44 6.61 12.40 28.27
C GLY A 44 5.86 11.09 28.05
N GLU A 45 5.74 10.66 26.79
CA GLU A 45 5.15 9.37 26.40
C GLU A 45 6.10 8.19 26.68
N ILE A 46 7.41 8.44 26.66
CA ILE A 46 8.43 7.44 27.02
C ILE A 46 8.24 7.09 28.50
N GLY A 47 7.70 5.90 28.75
CA GLY A 47 7.42 5.38 30.09
C GLY A 47 5.94 5.26 30.45
N GLN A 48 5.00 5.59 29.55
CA GLN A 48 3.59 5.24 29.71
C GLN A 48 3.24 3.97 28.92
N VAL A 49 2.52 3.06 29.57
CA VAL A 49 2.09 1.80 28.96
C VAL A 49 0.72 1.97 28.34
N GLU A 50 0.66 1.89 27.01
CA GLU A 50 -0.58 1.82 26.24
C GLU A 50 -0.78 0.38 25.74
N GLU A 51 -1.39 -0.48 26.57
CA GLU A 51 -1.77 -1.84 26.18
C GLU A 51 -3.30 -1.95 26.14
N PRO A 52 -3.94 -1.68 24.98
CA PRO A 52 -5.40 -1.65 24.87
C PRO A 52 -6.06 -3.03 25.02
N ALA A 53 -5.32 -4.13 24.87
CA ALA A 53 -5.84 -5.47 25.10
C ALA A 53 -5.73 -5.93 26.58
N ALA A 54 -5.01 -5.19 27.42
CA ALA A 54 -4.83 -5.54 28.83
C ALA A 54 -6.02 -5.12 29.68
N SER A 55 -6.33 -5.95 30.68
CA SER A 55 -7.23 -5.54 31.77
C SER A 55 -6.65 -4.38 32.57
N LEU A 56 -7.51 -3.59 33.24
CA LEU A 56 -7.10 -2.47 34.09
C LEU A 56 -6.04 -2.87 35.14
N GLN A 57 -6.12 -4.10 35.66
CA GLN A 57 -5.14 -4.63 36.61
C GLN A 57 -3.78 -4.92 35.96
N GLN A 58 -3.77 -5.48 34.74
CA GLN A 58 -2.54 -5.71 33.98
C GLN A 58 -1.89 -4.39 33.54
N GLN A 59 -2.69 -3.41 33.10
CA GLN A 59 -2.18 -2.08 32.80
C GLN A 59 -1.49 -1.45 34.02
N GLY A 60 -2.09 -1.55 35.22
CA GLY A 60 -1.48 -1.07 36.45
C GLY A 60 -0.15 -1.75 36.81
N GLN A 61 -0.01 -3.05 36.54
CA GLN A 61 1.25 -3.80 36.74
C GLN A 61 2.33 -3.42 35.73
N LEU A 62 1.95 -3.25 34.47
CA LEU A 62 2.89 -2.83 33.43
C LEU A 62 3.35 -1.39 33.69
N GLN A 63 2.44 -0.50 34.07
CA GLN A 63 2.76 0.88 34.41
C GLN A 63 3.65 0.98 35.65
N SER A 64 3.44 0.14 36.66
CA SER A 64 4.31 0.13 37.85
C SER A 64 5.72 -0.38 37.55
N ALA A 65 5.84 -1.38 36.67
CA ALA A 65 7.13 -1.83 36.15
C ALA A 65 7.83 -0.74 35.33
N MET A 66 7.09 0.04 34.55
CA MET A 66 7.62 1.13 33.76
C MET A 66 8.02 2.35 34.61
N ASN A 67 7.21 2.70 35.62
CA ASN A 67 7.47 3.79 36.57
C ASN A 67 8.72 3.54 37.45
N ALA A 68 9.18 2.28 37.57
CA ALA A 68 10.46 1.96 38.20
C ALA A 68 11.64 2.56 37.41
N VAL A 69 11.44 2.86 36.11
CA VAL A 69 12.33 3.65 35.27
C VAL A 69 11.86 5.12 35.33
N LYS A 70 12.75 6.02 35.75
CA LYS A 70 12.41 7.42 36.06
C LYS A 70 12.08 8.22 34.78
N ALA A 71 10.81 8.24 34.39
CA ALA A 71 10.31 9.09 33.31
C ALA A 71 9.93 10.50 33.82
N PRO A 72 10.14 11.58 33.03
CA PRO A 72 9.67 12.91 33.39
C PRO A 72 8.13 12.99 33.39
N PRO A 73 7.52 13.88 34.21
CA PRO A 73 6.07 14.01 34.31
C PRO A 73 5.44 14.56 33.01
N ALA A 74 4.27 14.03 32.65
CA ALA A 74 3.52 14.42 31.45
C ALA A 74 3.02 15.87 31.53
N SER A 75 3.18 16.61 30.43
CA SER A 75 2.75 17.99 30.23
C SER A 75 1.35 18.08 29.58
N GLN A 76 0.73 19.26 29.61
CA GLN A 76 -0.55 19.51 28.92
C GLN A 76 -0.44 19.36 27.38
N ALA A 77 0.75 19.59 26.82
CA ALA A 77 1.00 19.38 25.39
C ALA A 77 0.89 17.90 25.02
N ASP A 78 1.30 17.01 25.92
CA ASP A 78 1.23 15.55 25.70
C ASP A 78 -0.22 15.06 25.74
N ALA A 79 -1.06 15.62 26.62
CA ALA A 79 -2.49 15.31 26.66
C ALA A 79 -3.24 15.75 25.38
N GLN A 80 -2.81 16.85 24.74
CA GLN A 80 -3.38 17.26 23.45
C GLN A 80 -2.95 16.33 22.32
N ALA A 81 -1.67 15.93 22.28
CA ALA A 81 -1.16 15.00 21.27
C ALA A 81 -1.88 13.63 21.32
N LEU A 82 -2.12 13.11 22.53
CA LEU A 82 -2.89 11.87 22.73
C LEU A 82 -4.33 11.98 22.21
N ARG A 83 -5.00 13.11 22.47
CA ARG A 83 -6.36 13.36 21.95
C ARG A 83 -6.37 13.43 20.42
N ASP A 84 -5.38 14.08 19.82
CA ASP A 84 -5.30 14.19 18.36
C ASP A 84 -5.07 12.82 17.69
N ARG A 85 -4.25 11.95 18.30
CA ARG A 85 -4.07 10.56 17.84
C ARG A 85 -5.35 9.74 17.98
N ALA A 86 -6.04 9.81 19.12
CA ALA A 86 -7.30 9.11 19.32
C ALA A 86 -8.37 9.57 18.29
N GLN A 87 -8.39 10.87 17.95
CA GLN A 87 -9.25 11.39 16.88
C GLN A 87 -8.85 10.86 15.50
N ALA A 88 -7.56 10.76 15.20
CA ALA A 88 -7.07 10.18 13.97
C ALA A 88 -7.50 8.70 13.85
N ASP A 89 -7.36 7.92 14.92
CA ASP A 89 -7.75 6.51 14.96
C ASP A 89 -9.25 6.32 14.80
N ALA A 90 -10.05 7.11 15.53
CA ALA A 90 -11.50 7.07 15.42
C ALA A 90 -11.97 7.43 13.99
N SER A 91 -11.25 8.31 13.30
CA SER A 91 -11.58 8.71 11.92
C SER A 91 -11.38 7.59 10.89
N THR A 92 -10.53 6.59 11.20
CA THR A 92 -10.13 5.53 10.26
C THR A 92 -10.59 4.14 10.67
N ALA A 93 -10.87 3.92 11.96
CA ALA A 93 -11.12 2.59 12.54
C ALA A 93 -12.09 1.69 11.74
N PRO A 94 -13.33 2.12 11.41
CA PRO A 94 -14.26 1.24 10.69
C PRO A 94 -13.79 0.93 9.27
N LEU A 95 -13.15 1.88 8.60
CA LEU A 95 -12.60 1.72 7.26
C LEU A 95 -11.41 0.75 7.25
N VAL A 96 -10.49 0.91 8.19
CA VAL A 96 -9.31 0.03 8.32
C VAL A 96 -9.73 -1.40 8.66
N LEU A 97 -10.70 -1.56 9.57
CA LEU A 97 -11.26 -2.87 9.88
C LEU A 97 -11.87 -3.52 8.63
N PHE A 98 -12.68 -2.78 7.86
CA PHE A 98 -13.26 -3.27 6.61
C PHE A 98 -12.17 -3.73 5.62
N LEU A 99 -11.14 -2.90 5.41
CA LEU A 99 -10.02 -3.22 4.52
C LEU A 99 -9.27 -4.48 4.97
N PHE A 100 -9.01 -4.65 6.26
CA PHE A 100 -8.34 -5.85 6.78
C PHE A 100 -9.21 -7.10 6.71
N CYS A 101 -10.52 -6.99 6.96
CA CYS A 101 -11.44 -8.11 6.71
C CYS A 101 -11.40 -8.54 5.24
N CYS A 102 -11.46 -7.60 4.30
CA CYS A 102 -11.30 -7.89 2.87
C CYS A 102 -9.92 -8.52 2.58
N ALA A 103 -8.84 -7.97 3.14
CA ALA A 103 -7.48 -8.49 2.94
C ALA A 103 -7.36 -9.95 3.38
N VAL A 104 -7.90 -10.31 4.55
CA VAL A 104 -7.90 -11.69 5.05
C VAL A 104 -8.72 -12.61 4.15
N VAL A 105 -9.91 -12.19 3.73
CA VAL A 105 -10.75 -12.98 2.80
C VAL A 105 -10.00 -13.25 1.50
N TRP A 106 -9.39 -12.24 0.90
CA TRP A 106 -8.62 -12.41 -0.33
C TRP A 106 -7.35 -13.22 -0.13
N LEU A 107 -6.70 -13.13 1.03
CA LEU A 107 -5.56 -13.97 1.35
C LEU A 107 -5.95 -15.45 1.37
N LEU A 108 -7.10 -15.78 1.94
CA LEU A 108 -7.62 -17.15 1.97
C LEU A 108 -7.95 -17.65 0.55
N VAL A 109 -8.67 -16.84 -0.24
CA VAL A 109 -9.00 -17.16 -1.64
C VAL A 109 -7.73 -17.35 -2.47
N ALA A 110 -6.79 -16.42 -2.36
CA ALA A 110 -5.52 -16.47 -3.06
C ALA A 110 -4.68 -17.68 -2.65
N SER A 111 -4.59 -17.97 -1.35
CA SER A 111 -3.83 -19.12 -0.84
C SER A 111 -4.46 -20.45 -1.27
N ALA A 112 -5.78 -20.56 -1.28
CA ALA A 112 -6.49 -21.74 -1.77
C ALA A 112 -6.24 -21.96 -3.27
N ALA A 113 -6.30 -20.91 -4.09
CA ALA A 113 -5.98 -20.98 -5.51
C ALA A 113 -4.49 -21.32 -5.75
N GLY A 114 -3.59 -20.75 -4.95
CA GLY A 114 -2.15 -21.01 -5.02
C GLY A 114 -1.79 -22.44 -4.63
N LEU A 115 -2.39 -22.97 -3.56
CA LEU A 115 -2.25 -24.37 -3.17
C LEU A 115 -2.79 -25.30 -4.26
N THR A 116 -3.97 -24.99 -4.82
CA THR A 116 -4.56 -25.75 -5.94
C THR A 116 -3.62 -25.78 -7.15
N ALA A 117 -3.04 -24.63 -7.51
CA ALA A 117 -2.07 -24.54 -8.59
C ALA A 117 -0.80 -25.34 -8.30
N SER A 118 -0.32 -25.30 -7.05
CA SER A 118 0.87 -26.06 -6.60
C SER A 118 0.67 -27.57 -6.71
N VAL A 119 -0.47 -28.10 -6.23
CA VAL A 119 -0.81 -29.53 -6.35
C VAL A 119 -0.80 -29.97 -7.82
N LYS A 120 -1.35 -29.14 -8.72
CA LYS A 120 -1.39 -29.43 -10.16
C LYS A 120 -0.01 -29.53 -10.84
N LEU A 121 1.05 -28.99 -10.24
CA LEU A 121 2.41 -29.21 -10.74
C LEU A 121 2.90 -30.65 -10.52
N HIS A 122 2.30 -31.36 -9.56
CA HIS A 122 2.58 -32.77 -9.26
C HIS A 122 1.49 -33.71 -9.81
N GLU A 123 0.24 -33.25 -9.84
CA GLU A 123 -0.93 -34.02 -10.32
C GLU A 123 -1.73 -33.18 -11.35
N PRO A 124 -1.30 -33.14 -12.63
CA PRO A 124 -1.84 -32.21 -13.62
C PRO A 124 -3.31 -32.46 -13.99
N ASP A 125 -3.76 -33.71 -13.91
CA ASP A 125 -5.12 -34.12 -14.30
C ASP A 125 -6.19 -33.86 -13.21
N TRP A 126 -5.76 -33.56 -11.99
CA TRP A 126 -6.66 -33.26 -10.87
C TRP A 126 -7.56 -32.05 -11.20
N LEU A 127 -8.88 -32.13 -10.98
CA LEU A 127 -9.83 -31.02 -11.20
C LEU A 127 -9.76 -30.36 -12.59
N THR A 128 -9.56 -31.14 -13.65
CA THR A 128 -9.52 -30.62 -15.04
C THR A 128 -10.89 -30.60 -15.73
N GLN A 129 -11.90 -31.24 -15.14
CA GLN A 129 -13.26 -31.30 -15.68
C GLN A 129 -13.95 -29.93 -15.74
N GLN A 130 -13.47 -28.96 -14.95
CA GLN A 130 -13.96 -27.58 -14.93
C GLN A 130 -12.88 -26.65 -15.47
N ALA A 131 -13.21 -25.89 -16.52
CA ALA A 131 -12.25 -25.04 -17.22
C ALA A 131 -11.54 -24.03 -16.28
N TRP A 132 -12.26 -23.43 -15.34
CA TRP A 132 -11.72 -22.44 -14.39
C TRP A 132 -10.74 -23.03 -13.37
N LEU A 133 -10.76 -24.35 -13.16
CA LEU A 133 -9.81 -25.07 -12.31
C LEU A 133 -8.58 -25.56 -13.07
N THR A 134 -8.50 -25.40 -14.40
CA THR A 134 -7.27 -25.74 -15.15
C THR A 134 -6.07 -24.92 -14.67
N PHE A 135 -4.85 -25.50 -14.76
CA PHE A 135 -3.64 -24.90 -14.20
C PHE A 135 -3.42 -23.43 -14.64
N GLY A 136 -3.57 -23.16 -15.93
CA GLY A 136 -3.41 -21.82 -16.48
C GLY A 136 -4.35 -20.79 -15.84
N ARG A 137 -5.64 -21.13 -15.68
CA ARG A 137 -6.62 -20.20 -15.10
C ARG A 137 -6.47 -20.08 -13.58
N ILE A 138 -6.31 -21.18 -12.85
CA ILE A 138 -6.20 -21.13 -11.38
C ILE A 138 -4.92 -20.43 -10.93
N ARG A 139 -3.81 -20.55 -11.69
CA ARG A 139 -2.59 -19.76 -11.46
C ARG A 139 -2.85 -18.26 -11.62
N THR A 140 -3.52 -17.87 -12.71
CA THR A 140 -3.85 -16.46 -12.94
C THR A 140 -4.82 -15.90 -11.89
N LEU A 141 -5.80 -16.70 -11.45
CA LEU A 141 -6.69 -16.35 -10.34
C LEU A 141 -5.92 -16.15 -9.03
N HIS A 142 -4.98 -17.05 -8.70
CA HIS A 142 -4.10 -16.89 -7.55
C HIS A 142 -3.32 -15.56 -7.62
N LEU A 143 -2.60 -15.33 -8.72
CA LEU A 143 -1.78 -14.13 -8.89
C LEU A 143 -2.62 -12.85 -8.76
N ASN A 144 -3.78 -12.78 -9.41
CA ASN A 144 -4.66 -11.61 -9.34
C ASN A 144 -5.31 -11.45 -7.95
N ALA A 145 -5.67 -12.53 -7.27
CA ALA A 145 -6.22 -12.46 -5.91
C ALA A 145 -5.16 -12.00 -4.88
N VAL A 146 -3.89 -12.39 -5.04
CA VAL A 146 -2.78 -11.85 -4.24
C VAL A 146 -2.56 -10.38 -4.58
N ALA A 147 -2.34 -10.08 -5.85
CA ALA A 147 -1.90 -8.77 -6.33
C ALA A 147 -2.98 -7.72 -6.16
N TYR A 148 -4.21 -7.97 -6.60
CA TYR A 148 -5.29 -6.99 -6.54
C TYR A 148 -6.21 -7.17 -5.33
N GLY A 149 -6.18 -8.32 -4.66
CA GLY A 149 -7.01 -8.59 -3.48
C GLY A 149 -6.28 -8.33 -2.17
N TRP A 150 -5.47 -9.28 -1.76
CA TRP A 150 -4.84 -9.23 -0.44
C TRP A 150 -3.88 -8.04 -0.28
N ALA A 151 -2.93 -7.88 -1.20
CA ALA A 151 -1.83 -6.92 -1.02
C ALA A 151 -2.29 -5.45 -0.95
N PRO A 152 -3.19 -4.94 -1.83
CA PRO A 152 -3.64 -3.56 -1.79
C PRO A 152 -4.58 -3.31 -0.61
N MET A 153 -5.44 -4.27 -0.26
CA MET A 153 -6.33 -4.14 0.90
C MET A 153 -5.52 -4.04 2.20
N ALA A 154 -4.46 -4.86 2.34
CA ALA A 154 -3.55 -4.77 3.47
C ALA A 154 -2.73 -3.47 3.45
N GLY A 155 -2.04 -3.18 2.33
CA GLY A 155 -1.15 -2.04 2.22
C GLY A 155 -1.85 -0.69 2.35
N LEU A 156 -3.01 -0.52 1.68
CA LEU A 156 -3.82 0.69 1.82
C LEU A 156 -4.51 0.76 3.17
N GLY A 157 -4.92 -0.37 3.76
CA GLY A 157 -5.42 -0.42 5.13
C GLY A 157 -4.41 0.11 6.15
N ILE A 158 -3.14 -0.31 6.02
CA ILE A 158 -2.05 0.21 6.84
C ILE A 158 -1.81 1.70 6.56
N ALA A 159 -1.78 2.11 5.28
CA ALA A 159 -1.59 3.52 4.93
C ALA A 159 -2.70 4.43 5.50
N MET A 160 -3.96 3.98 5.45
CA MET A 160 -5.11 4.68 6.04
C MET A 160 -5.01 4.82 7.55
N PHE A 161 -4.34 3.89 8.22
CA PHE A 161 -4.10 3.94 9.66
C PHE A 161 -2.88 4.82 10.01
N VAL A 162 -1.78 4.64 9.30
CA VAL A 162 -0.48 5.26 9.63
C VAL A 162 -0.41 6.72 9.21
N ILE A 163 -0.89 7.09 8.02
CA ILE A 163 -0.76 8.46 7.49
C ILE A 163 -1.43 9.51 8.40
N PRO A 164 -2.70 9.34 8.85
CA PRO A 164 -3.34 10.30 9.75
C PRO A 164 -2.59 10.53 11.06
N ARG A 165 -1.99 9.46 11.62
CA ARG A 165 -1.18 9.53 12.84
C ARG A 165 0.11 10.32 12.62
N LEU A 166 0.89 9.94 11.59
CA LEU A 166 2.17 10.58 11.31
C LEU A 166 2.05 12.04 10.88
N LEU A 167 0.90 12.42 10.31
CA LEU A 167 0.63 13.79 9.90
C LEU A 167 -0.10 14.62 10.95
N ASN A 168 -0.40 14.01 12.10
CA ASN A 168 -1.16 14.57 13.20
C ASN A 168 -2.47 15.22 12.73
N ARG A 169 -3.23 14.50 11.90
CA ARG A 169 -4.47 15.00 11.30
C ARG A 169 -5.45 13.85 11.03
N PRO A 170 -6.72 13.97 11.44
CA PRO A 170 -7.72 12.94 11.15
C PRO A 170 -7.96 12.80 9.64
N LEU A 171 -8.28 11.58 9.22
CA LEU A 171 -8.59 11.27 7.83
C LEU A 171 -9.91 11.93 7.44
N MET A 172 -9.85 12.98 6.61
CA MET A 172 -11.04 13.61 6.07
C MET A 172 -11.49 12.85 4.82
N GLY A 173 -12.75 12.40 4.81
CA GLY A 173 -13.32 11.72 3.65
C GLY A 173 -13.27 10.19 3.69
N ALA A 174 -13.20 9.56 4.87
CA ALA A 174 -13.22 8.10 5.04
C ALA A 174 -14.36 7.39 4.27
N ARG A 175 -15.53 8.04 4.11
CA ARG A 175 -16.64 7.55 3.29
C ARG A 175 -16.27 7.35 1.82
N TYR A 176 -15.46 8.23 1.23
CA TYR A 176 -15.01 8.10 -0.15
C TYR A 176 -14.07 6.91 -0.30
N ALA A 177 -13.15 6.74 0.66
CA ALA A 177 -12.28 5.58 0.69
C ALA A 177 -13.05 4.28 0.89
N LEU A 178 -14.12 4.27 1.69
CA LEU A 178 -14.99 3.10 1.85
C LEU A 178 -15.69 2.73 0.54
N VAL A 179 -16.29 3.71 -0.14
CA VAL A 179 -16.89 3.48 -1.47
C VAL A 179 -15.82 2.99 -2.46
N GLY A 180 -14.64 3.60 -2.44
CA GLY A 180 -13.52 3.19 -3.28
C GLY A 180 -13.09 1.74 -3.04
N ALA A 181 -13.01 1.33 -1.78
CA ALA A 181 -12.70 -0.04 -1.40
C ALA A 181 -13.80 -1.02 -1.83
N MET A 182 -15.08 -0.64 -1.72
CA MET A 182 -16.19 -1.46 -2.21
C MET A 182 -16.13 -1.63 -3.74
N LEU A 183 -15.87 -0.54 -4.48
CA LEU A 183 -15.69 -0.60 -5.94
C LEU A 183 -14.50 -1.47 -6.33
N TRP A 184 -13.38 -1.35 -5.62
CA TRP A 184 -12.19 -2.18 -5.84
C TRP A 184 -12.49 -3.67 -5.63
N ASN A 185 -13.19 -4.02 -4.54
CA ASN A 185 -13.60 -5.41 -4.29
C ASN A 185 -14.58 -5.92 -5.35
N ALA A 186 -15.53 -5.10 -5.79
CA ALA A 186 -16.45 -5.44 -6.87
C ALA A 186 -15.71 -5.66 -8.21
N ALA A 187 -14.74 -4.80 -8.52
CA ALA A 187 -13.88 -4.93 -9.69
C ALA A 187 -13.08 -6.24 -9.65
N LEU A 188 -12.53 -6.58 -8.48
CA LEU A 188 -11.79 -7.82 -8.31
C LEU A 188 -12.66 -9.06 -8.46
N ILE A 189 -13.85 -9.08 -7.87
CA ILE A 189 -14.80 -10.19 -8.06
C ILE A 189 -15.14 -10.36 -9.54
N ALA A 190 -15.45 -9.26 -10.23
CA ALA A 190 -15.73 -9.28 -11.66
C ALA A 190 -14.52 -9.73 -12.49
N GLY A 191 -13.32 -9.26 -12.15
CA GLY A 191 -12.07 -9.58 -12.85
C GLY A 191 -11.66 -11.05 -12.68
N LEU A 192 -11.73 -11.58 -11.47
CA LEU A 192 -11.52 -13.01 -11.23
C LEU A 192 -12.58 -13.86 -11.95
N GLY A 193 -13.85 -13.44 -11.93
CA GLY A 193 -14.90 -14.09 -12.71
C GLY A 193 -14.61 -14.10 -14.22
N SER A 194 -14.15 -12.97 -14.77
CA SER A 194 -13.75 -12.84 -16.17
C SER A 194 -12.63 -13.83 -16.53
N VAL A 195 -11.55 -13.85 -15.74
CA VAL A 195 -10.42 -14.77 -15.94
C VAL A 195 -10.86 -16.22 -15.79
N ALA A 196 -11.73 -16.54 -14.82
CA ALA A 196 -12.24 -17.88 -14.60
C ALA A 196 -13.01 -18.42 -15.82
N VAL A 197 -13.82 -17.57 -16.48
CA VAL A 197 -14.55 -17.94 -17.70
C VAL A 197 -13.63 -17.94 -18.94
N GLY A 198 -12.45 -17.32 -18.86
CA GLY A 198 -11.41 -17.34 -19.88
C GLY A 198 -11.29 -16.04 -20.67
N ILE A 199 -11.88 -14.95 -20.17
CA ILE A 199 -11.78 -13.61 -20.75
C ILE A 199 -10.64 -12.90 -20.03
N SER A 200 -9.52 -12.72 -20.72
CA SER A 200 -8.30 -12.12 -20.18
C SER A 200 -7.48 -11.43 -21.28
N ASP A 201 -6.75 -10.38 -20.90
CA ASP A 201 -5.84 -9.66 -21.80
C ASP A 201 -4.50 -10.42 -22.02
N GLY A 202 -4.24 -11.49 -21.28
CA GLY A 202 -3.07 -12.36 -21.47
C GLY A 202 -1.71 -11.74 -21.10
N MET A 203 -1.72 -10.55 -20.49
CA MET A 203 -0.54 -9.84 -19.99
C MET A 203 -0.37 -10.14 -18.50
N GLU A 204 0.77 -10.72 -18.10
CA GLU A 204 1.02 -11.06 -16.69
C GLU A 204 0.92 -9.81 -15.80
N TRP A 205 0.23 -9.90 -14.66
CA TRP A 205 -0.18 -8.79 -13.78
C TRP A 205 -1.27 -7.86 -14.32
N LEU A 206 -1.67 -7.99 -15.58
CA LEU A 206 -2.64 -7.12 -16.26
C LEU A 206 -3.75 -7.95 -16.92
N GLU A 207 -4.06 -9.12 -16.36
CA GLU A 207 -4.91 -10.13 -16.99
C GLU A 207 -6.39 -9.75 -17.03
N ILE A 208 -6.86 -8.94 -16.08
CA ILE A 208 -8.26 -8.49 -15.98
C ILE A 208 -8.55 -7.52 -17.12
N PRO A 209 -9.64 -7.64 -17.90
CA PRO A 209 -9.92 -6.74 -19.02
C PRO A 209 -10.04 -5.25 -18.63
N TRP A 210 -9.61 -4.36 -19.53
CA TRP A 210 -9.60 -2.91 -19.30
C TRP A 210 -10.96 -2.31 -18.89
N GLN A 211 -12.07 -2.93 -19.31
CA GLN A 211 -13.42 -2.51 -18.94
C GLN A 211 -13.65 -2.60 -17.43
N ILE A 212 -13.06 -3.61 -16.79
CA ILE A 212 -13.12 -3.82 -15.35
C ILE A 212 -12.04 -2.97 -14.65
N ASP A 213 -10.89 -2.77 -15.29
CA ASP A 213 -9.82 -1.92 -14.74
C ASP A 213 -10.23 -0.46 -14.54
N MET A 214 -11.17 0.06 -15.32
CA MET A 214 -11.76 1.38 -15.06
C MET A 214 -12.37 1.46 -13.66
N LEU A 215 -12.95 0.36 -13.17
CA LEU A 215 -13.52 0.30 -11.83
C LEU A 215 -12.43 0.25 -10.75
N PHE A 216 -11.33 -0.45 -11.01
CA PHE A 216 -10.12 -0.39 -10.16
C PHE A 216 -9.55 1.02 -10.10
N ALA A 217 -9.43 1.72 -11.23
CA ALA A 217 -8.94 3.09 -11.30
C ALA A 217 -9.84 4.05 -10.51
N ALA A 218 -11.16 3.95 -10.68
CA ALA A 218 -12.13 4.76 -9.94
C ALA A 218 -12.08 4.45 -8.42
N GLY A 219 -12.07 3.17 -8.05
CA GLY A 219 -11.98 2.75 -6.65
C GLY A 219 -10.67 3.19 -5.99
N GLY A 220 -9.55 3.01 -6.68
CA GLY A 220 -8.23 3.44 -6.27
C GLY A 220 -8.14 4.95 -6.08
N ALA A 221 -8.68 5.74 -7.02
CA ALA A 221 -8.72 7.20 -6.90
C ALA A 221 -9.53 7.67 -5.69
N LEU A 222 -10.68 7.04 -5.42
CA LEU A 222 -11.51 7.35 -4.25
C LEU A 222 -10.83 6.98 -2.92
N MET A 223 -10.00 5.93 -2.90
CA MET A 223 -9.15 5.60 -1.75
C MET A 223 -7.95 6.55 -1.62
N ALA A 224 -7.32 6.95 -2.73
CA ALA A 224 -6.16 7.83 -2.70
C ALA A 224 -6.51 9.27 -2.29
N MET A 225 -7.69 9.77 -2.69
CA MET A 225 -8.07 11.17 -2.48
C MET A 225 -8.04 11.60 -0.99
N PRO A 226 -8.63 10.86 -0.03
CA PRO A 226 -8.51 11.18 1.40
C PRO A 226 -7.07 11.19 1.92
N LEU A 227 -6.22 10.27 1.44
CA LEU A 227 -4.81 10.19 1.84
C LEU A 227 -4.02 11.40 1.33
N ILE A 228 -4.18 11.73 0.05
CA ILE A 228 -3.55 12.91 -0.57
C ILE A 228 -4.02 14.19 0.11
N TYR A 229 -5.33 14.31 0.37
CA TYR A 229 -5.88 15.46 1.08
C TYR A 229 -5.27 15.61 2.47
N THR A 230 -5.11 14.51 3.21
CA THR A 230 -4.48 14.51 4.54
C THR A 230 -3.02 14.92 4.46
N LEU A 231 -2.29 14.45 3.44
CA LEU A 231 -0.90 14.83 3.17
C LEU A 231 -0.70 16.33 2.90
N VAL A 232 -1.55 16.91 2.07
CA VAL A 232 -1.49 18.34 1.72
C VAL A 232 -1.82 19.21 2.94
N ASN A 233 -2.76 18.77 3.79
CA ASN A 233 -3.23 19.53 4.94
C ASN A 233 -2.54 19.16 6.26
N ARG A 234 -1.38 18.49 6.21
CA ARG A 234 -0.63 18.01 7.39
C ARG A 234 -0.38 19.10 8.43
N ARG A 235 -0.28 18.72 9.71
CA ARG A 235 0.09 19.64 10.81
C ARG A 235 1.58 19.59 11.17
N VAL A 236 2.29 18.59 10.67
CA VAL A 236 3.72 18.37 10.93
C VAL A 236 4.61 19.14 9.94
N ALA A 237 5.72 19.67 10.44
CA ALA A 237 6.72 20.38 9.62
C ALA A 237 7.55 19.39 8.78
N HIS A 238 7.92 18.26 9.37
CA HIS A 238 8.70 17.20 8.72
C HIS A 238 7.83 15.99 8.44
N LEU A 239 8.11 15.33 7.33
CA LEU A 239 7.42 14.11 6.92
C LEU A 239 8.28 12.91 7.31
N TYR A 240 7.70 11.98 8.06
CA TYR A 240 8.35 10.70 8.37
C TYR A 240 8.55 9.86 7.09
N VAL A 241 9.57 9.00 7.09
CA VAL A 241 9.99 8.22 5.92
C VAL A 241 8.86 7.32 5.40
N SER A 242 8.06 6.72 6.29
CA SER A 242 6.89 5.91 5.88
C SER A 242 5.90 6.71 5.04
N VAL A 243 5.71 8.01 5.35
CA VAL A 243 4.82 8.87 4.57
C VAL A 243 5.36 9.09 3.16
N TRP A 244 6.68 9.21 2.98
CA TRP A 244 7.28 9.40 1.66
C TRP A 244 7.01 8.18 0.78
N TYR A 245 7.29 6.99 1.30
CA TYR A 245 7.08 5.74 0.57
C TYR A 245 5.59 5.51 0.24
N MET A 246 4.68 5.70 1.21
CA MET A 246 3.24 5.53 0.97
C MET A 246 2.69 6.57 -0.02
N ALA A 247 3.12 7.83 0.08
CA ALA A 247 2.70 8.87 -0.85
C ALA A 247 3.18 8.58 -2.28
N CYS A 248 4.46 8.24 -2.45
CA CYS A 248 5.02 7.87 -3.75
C CYS A 248 4.26 6.69 -4.38
N ALA A 249 3.93 5.66 -3.59
CA ALA A 249 3.14 4.53 -4.07
C ALA A 249 1.76 4.94 -4.61
N LEU A 250 1.05 5.81 -3.88
CA LEU A 250 -0.26 6.33 -4.30
C LEU A 250 -0.19 7.11 -5.61
N PHE A 251 0.87 7.89 -5.83
CA PHE A 251 1.04 8.67 -7.06
C PHE A 251 1.50 7.83 -8.26
N TRP A 252 2.36 6.82 -8.04
CA TRP A 252 2.86 5.99 -9.13
C TRP A 252 1.83 5.01 -9.68
N LEU A 253 0.96 4.44 -8.82
CA LEU A 253 0.01 3.42 -9.26
C LEU A 253 -0.88 3.87 -10.46
N PRO A 254 -1.52 5.08 -10.46
CA PRO A 254 -2.28 5.55 -11.61
C PRO A 254 -1.44 5.71 -12.88
N VAL A 255 -0.20 6.20 -12.75
CA VAL A 255 0.71 6.39 -13.90
C VAL A 255 1.04 5.03 -14.53
N LEU A 256 1.36 4.03 -13.70
CA LEU A 256 1.63 2.67 -14.16
C LEU A 256 0.43 2.08 -14.92
N PHE A 257 -0.77 2.19 -14.33
CA PHE A 257 -2.00 1.71 -14.95
C PHE A 257 -2.26 2.39 -16.30
N ILE A 258 -2.26 3.73 -16.35
CA ILE A 258 -2.57 4.47 -17.58
C ILE A 258 -1.61 4.10 -18.70
N VAL A 259 -0.30 4.07 -18.43
CA VAL A 259 0.69 3.76 -19.48
C VAL A 259 0.53 2.31 -19.96
N ALA A 260 0.31 1.36 -19.05
CA ALA A 260 0.31 -0.06 -19.42
C ALA A 260 -1.01 -0.56 -20.04
N LYS A 261 -2.15 0.04 -19.69
CA LYS A 261 -3.48 -0.52 -19.99
C LYS A 261 -4.28 0.13 -21.11
N ILE A 262 -3.80 1.21 -21.74
CA ILE A 262 -4.53 1.83 -22.85
C ILE A 262 -4.66 0.83 -24.01
N PRO A 263 -5.90 0.45 -24.41
CA PRO A 263 -6.10 -0.52 -25.48
C PRO A 263 -5.51 -0.02 -26.80
N GLY A 264 -4.74 -0.88 -27.48
CA GLY A 264 -4.17 -0.59 -28.80
C GLY A 264 -2.94 0.33 -28.81
N LEU A 265 -2.51 0.86 -27.66
CA LEU A 265 -1.35 1.76 -27.58
C LEU A 265 -0.01 1.04 -27.81
N HIS A 266 0.09 -0.22 -27.38
CA HIS A 266 1.31 -1.03 -27.45
C HIS A 266 1.02 -2.36 -28.14
N GLN A 267 1.90 -2.79 -29.05
CA GLN A 267 1.77 -4.05 -29.79
C GLN A 267 3.14 -4.74 -29.94
N GLY A 268 3.12 -6.07 -30.05
CA GLY A 268 4.32 -6.88 -30.28
C GLY A 268 5.40 -6.68 -29.21
N VAL A 269 6.65 -6.43 -29.63
CA VAL A 269 7.79 -6.25 -28.72
C VAL A 269 7.59 -5.08 -27.74
N GLN A 270 6.93 -4.01 -28.19
CA GLN A 270 6.62 -2.87 -27.33
C GLN A 270 5.67 -3.26 -26.19
N GLN A 271 4.64 -4.08 -26.48
CA GLN A 271 3.68 -4.55 -25.48
C GLN A 271 4.38 -5.44 -24.44
N ALA A 272 5.27 -6.33 -24.87
CA ALA A 272 6.05 -7.15 -23.96
C ALA A 272 6.96 -6.31 -23.05
N ALA A 273 7.62 -5.29 -23.60
CA ALA A 273 8.47 -4.37 -22.84
C ALA A 273 7.66 -3.55 -21.82
N VAL A 274 6.50 -3.02 -22.22
CA VAL A 274 5.61 -2.26 -21.33
C VAL A 274 5.00 -3.16 -20.26
N ASN A 275 4.65 -4.40 -20.58
CA ASN A 275 4.12 -5.35 -19.60
C ASN A 275 5.13 -5.61 -18.47
N TRP A 276 6.39 -5.88 -18.83
CA TRP A 276 7.44 -6.10 -17.81
C TRP A 276 7.88 -4.82 -17.12
N TRP A 277 7.85 -3.67 -17.80
CA TRP A 277 8.00 -2.37 -17.15
C TRP A 277 6.91 -2.19 -16.07
N PHE A 278 5.65 -2.49 -16.37
CA PHE A 278 4.57 -2.43 -15.40
C PHE A 278 4.80 -3.43 -14.26
N GLY A 279 5.03 -4.71 -14.56
CA GLY A 279 5.20 -5.77 -13.55
C GLY A 279 6.34 -5.50 -12.58
N HIS A 280 7.49 -5.01 -13.08
CA HIS A 280 8.61 -4.63 -12.21
C HIS A 280 8.27 -3.39 -11.37
N ASN A 281 7.69 -2.35 -11.98
CA ASN A 281 7.44 -1.09 -11.28
C ASN A 281 6.23 -1.16 -10.33
N VAL A 282 5.22 -1.99 -10.57
CA VAL A 282 4.13 -2.16 -9.61
C VAL A 282 4.64 -2.85 -8.33
N LEU A 283 5.55 -3.81 -8.47
CA LEU A 283 6.27 -4.38 -7.33
C LEU A 283 7.15 -3.33 -6.65
N GLY A 284 8.04 -2.68 -7.40
CA GLY A 284 9.06 -1.77 -6.84
C GLY A 284 8.56 -0.40 -6.37
N LEU A 285 7.48 0.13 -6.96
CA LEU A 285 6.96 1.47 -6.69
C LEU A 285 5.63 1.48 -5.94
N PHE A 286 4.88 0.38 -5.93
CA PHE A 286 3.63 0.29 -5.17
C PHE A 286 3.75 -0.67 -3.97
N TYR A 287 4.00 -1.96 -4.20
CA TYR A 287 4.00 -2.94 -3.09
C TYR A 287 5.19 -2.80 -2.15
N THR A 288 6.42 -2.69 -2.69
CA THR A 288 7.63 -2.58 -1.87
C THR A 288 7.62 -1.31 -1.00
N PRO A 289 7.28 -0.11 -1.51
CA PRO A 289 7.20 1.08 -0.68
C PRO A 289 6.11 0.99 0.39
N LEU A 290 4.93 0.46 0.07
CA LEU A 290 3.88 0.25 1.08
C LEU A 290 4.34 -0.72 2.17
N ALA A 291 5.00 -1.82 1.80
CA ALA A 291 5.53 -2.78 2.75
C ALA A 291 6.64 -2.19 3.62
N LEU A 292 7.64 -1.52 3.02
CA LEU A 292 8.72 -0.86 3.76
C LEU A 292 8.18 0.18 4.73
N ALA A 293 7.26 1.03 4.26
CA ALA A 293 6.61 2.03 5.10
C ALA A 293 5.80 1.44 6.25
N SER A 294 5.32 0.21 6.11
CA SER A 294 4.61 -0.51 7.18
C SER A 294 5.56 -1.07 8.23
N VAL A 295 6.82 -1.31 7.87
CA VAL A 295 7.87 -1.81 8.77
C VAL A 295 8.53 -0.66 9.55
N TYR A 296 8.68 0.51 8.92
CA TYR A 296 9.22 1.73 9.53
C TYR A 296 8.26 2.43 10.48
#